data_AF-A0A960XID8-F1
#
_entry.id   AF-A0A960XID8-F1
#
_cell.length_a   1.000
_cell.length_b   1.000
_cell.length_c   1.000
_cell.angle_alpha   90.00
_cell.angle_beta   90.00
_cell.angle_gamma   90.00
#
_symmetry.space_group_name_H-M   'P 1'
#
loop_
_entity.id
_entity.type
_entity.pdbx_description
1 polymer ?
#
loop_
_entity_poly.entity_id
_entity_poly.type
_entity_poly.pdbx_seq_one_letter_code
_entity_poly.pdbx_strand_id
1 'polypeptide(L)'
;MNLMKIAWRRLCLPVLIVTRIGLSGQNTPVSLPDSLDGQTLAGIFCVSCHVVPEPDLLTKESWQYLLTYMGFFLGVADYSYMEGSSERTMDNIHAREEFVRTAAMFPAQPLLSGDQWKRIREYYMEAAPLKPVPQKAKPAILEDETLFKVKQTQYRQKSAVTSMVRIDEEHG
;
A
#
# COMPACT_ATOMS: atom_id res chain seq x y z
N MET A 1 -1.22 87.85 -23.31
CA MET A 1 -0.46 86.70 -23.83
C MET A 1 -0.35 85.68 -22.70
N ASN A 2 -1.35 84.80 -22.57
CA ASN A 2 -1.58 83.94 -21.42
C ASN A 2 -0.94 82.57 -21.65
N LEU A 3 0.02 82.19 -20.79
CA LEU A 3 0.59 80.84 -20.74
C LEU A 3 -0.27 79.98 -19.80
N MET A 4 -1.01 79.03 -20.37
CA MET A 4 -1.71 77.96 -19.65
C MET A 4 -0.69 77.04 -18.96
N LYS A 5 -0.68 77.04 -17.63
CA LYS A 5 0.03 76.03 -16.83
C LYS A 5 -0.85 74.80 -16.67
N ILE A 6 -0.43 73.69 -17.28
CA ILE A 6 -1.06 72.37 -17.15
C ILE A 6 -0.67 71.78 -15.80
N ALA A 7 -1.63 71.62 -14.90
CA ALA A 7 -1.43 70.99 -13.60
C ALA A 7 -1.55 69.46 -13.75
N TRP A 8 -0.42 68.74 -13.67
CA TRP A 8 -0.42 67.28 -13.52
C TRP A 8 -0.92 66.91 -12.13
N ARG A 9 -2.20 66.53 -12.02
CA ARG A 9 -2.72 65.82 -10.86
C ARG A 9 -2.13 64.41 -10.87
N ARG A 10 -1.21 64.13 -9.95
CA ARG A 10 -0.70 62.78 -9.67
C ARG A 10 -1.87 61.91 -9.21
N LEU A 11 -2.32 60.98 -10.04
CA LEU A 11 -3.19 59.89 -9.61
C LEU A 11 -2.35 58.94 -8.74
N CYS A 12 -2.50 59.03 -7.41
CA CYS A 12 -2.04 57.99 -6.51
C CYS A 12 -3.01 56.80 -6.61
N LEU A 13 -2.65 55.79 -7.41
CA LEU A 13 -3.28 54.46 -7.32
C LEU A 13 -2.86 53.85 -5.98
N PRO A 14 -3.79 53.46 -5.09
CA PRO A 14 -3.43 52.74 -3.88
C PRO A 14 -2.96 51.34 -4.30
N VAL A 15 -1.69 51.04 -4.07
CA VAL A 15 -1.15 49.68 -4.15
C VAL A 15 -1.78 48.90 -3.00
N LEU A 16 -2.84 48.15 -3.29
CA LEU A 16 -3.38 47.15 -2.38
C LEU A 16 -2.38 46.00 -2.30
N ILE A 17 -1.51 46.04 -1.29
CA ILE A 17 -0.65 44.92 -0.92
C ILE A 17 -1.59 43.83 -0.37
N VAL A 18 -1.97 42.88 -1.23
CA VAL A 18 -2.60 41.63 -0.81
C VAL A 18 -1.51 40.78 -0.17
N THR A 19 -1.31 40.93 1.14
CA THR A 19 -0.54 39.95 1.91
C THR A 19 -1.26 38.62 1.80
N ARG A 20 -0.69 37.70 1.01
CA ARG A 20 -1.07 36.28 1.04
C ARG A 20 -0.74 35.76 2.44
N ILE A 21 -1.75 35.72 3.31
CA ILE A 21 -1.72 34.84 4.47
C ILE A 21 -1.73 33.43 3.89
N GLY A 22 -0.53 32.86 3.72
CA GLY A 22 -0.40 31.44 3.49
C GLY A 22 -0.95 30.73 4.71
N LEU A 23 -2.14 30.16 4.59
CA LEU A 23 -2.56 29.05 5.46
C LEU A 23 -1.61 27.90 5.16
N SER A 24 -0.43 27.93 5.80
CA SER A 24 0.41 26.77 5.94
C SER A 24 -0.36 25.82 6.86
N GLY A 25 -1.08 24.87 6.26
CA GLY A 25 -1.68 23.76 6.98
C GLY A 25 -0.56 23.04 7.69
N GLN A 26 -0.45 23.25 9.00
CA GLN A 26 0.45 22.49 9.82
C GLN A 26 -0.12 21.07 9.89
N ASN A 27 0.41 20.17 9.07
CA ASN A 27 0.21 18.74 9.22
C ASN A 27 0.96 18.29 10.48
N THR A 28 0.45 18.66 11.65
CA THR A 28 0.88 18.02 12.91
C THR A 28 0.42 16.58 12.83
N PRO A 29 1.33 15.58 12.88
CA PRO A 29 0.92 14.19 12.96
C PRO A 29 0.08 14.04 14.23
N VAL A 30 -1.18 13.65 14.06
CA VAL A 30 -2.06 13.34 15.18
C VAL A 30 -1.45 12.13 15.90
N SER A 31 -0.93 12.35 17.10
CA SER A 31 -0.46 11.27 17.97
C SER A 31 -1.68 10.54 18.51
N LEU A 32 -1.88 9.30 18.07
CA LEU A 32 -2.94 8.43 18.58
C LEU A 32 -2.54 7.91 19.97
N PRO A 33 -3.52 7.73 20.89
CA PRO A 33 -3.25 7.08 22.17
C PRO A 33 -2.70 5.66 21.96
N ASP A 34 -1.70 5.28 22.76
CA ASP A 34 -1.15 3.92 22.73
C ASP A 34 -2.12 2.87 23.30
N SER A 35 -3.20 3.30 23.95
CA SER A 35 -4.19 2.43 24.59
C SER A 35 -5.30 1.92 23.66
N LEU A 36 -5.27 2.28 22.38
CA LEU A 36 -6.28 1.82 21.42
C LEU A 36 -6.16 0.32 21.18
N ASP A 37 -7.29 -0.37 21.09
CA ASP A 37 -7.34 -1.80 20.77
C ASP A 37 -7.02 -2.07 19.28
N GLY A 38 -6.74 -3.33 18.95
CA GLY A 38 -6.34 -3.72 17.60
C GLY A 38 -7.42 -3.52 16.53
N GLN A 39 -8.70 -3.65 16.87
CA GLN A 39 -9.81 -3.43 15.94
C GLN A 39 -9.91 -1.94 15.57
N THR A 40 -9.83 -1.08 16.57
CA THR A 40 -9.82 0.39 16.38
C THR A 40 -8.61 0.82 15.58
N LEU A 41 -7.42 0.28 15.89
CA LEU A 41 -6.20 0.54 15.13
C LEU A 41 -6.30 0.07 13.67
N ALA A 42 -6.86 -1.12 13.42
CA ALA A 42 -7.12 -1.59 12.06
C ALA A 42 -8.09 -0.67 11.30
N GLY A 43 -9.13 -0.17 11.97
CA GLY A 43 -10.06 0.82 11.43
C GLY A 43 -9.42 2.15 11.04
N ILE A 44 -8.30 2.52 11.67
CA ILE A 44 -7.55 3.75 11.39
C ILE A 44 -6.51 3.52 10.29
N PHE A 45 -5.70 2.47 10.41
CA PHE A 45 -4.54 2.25 9.54
C PHE A 45 -4.86 1.42 8.30
N CYS A 46 -5.65 0.35 8.42
CA CYS A 46 -5.90 -0.54 7.27
C CYS A 46 -6.85 0.06 6.24
N VAL A 47 -7.68 1.04 6.64
CA VAL A 47 -8.62 1.73 5.74
C VAL A 47 -7.94 2.67 4.74
N SER A 48 -6.66 3.00 4.96
CA SER A 48 -5.94 3.99 4.14
C SER A 48 -5.74 3.54 2.69
N CYS A 49 -5.76 2.24 2.43
CA CYS A 49 -5.47 1.68 1.10
C CYS A 49 -6.68 0.95 0.49
N HIS A 50 -7.49 0.27 1.30
CA HIS A 50 -8.66 -0.48 0.84
C HIS A 50 -9.65 -0.66 1.99
N VAL A 51 -10.77 -1.34 1.73
CA VAL A 51 -11.73 -1.71 2.79
C VAL A 51 -11.05 -2.54 3.88
N VAL A 52 -11.38 -2.27 5.14
CA VAL A 52 -10.84 -3.05 6.26
C VAL A 52 -11.38 -4.48 6.17
N PRO A 53 -10.51 -5.50 6.04
CA PRO A 53 -10.96 -6.88 5.94
C PRO A 53 -11.41 -7.43 7.30
N GLU A 54 -12.47 -8.23 7.30
CA GLU A 54 -12.92 -8.95 8.50
C GLU A 54 -11.93 -10.09 8.85
N PRO A 55 -11.61 -10.32 10.15
CA PRO A 55 -10.65 -11.35 10.54
C PRO A 55 -11.05 -12.78 10.17
N ASP A 56 -12.34 -13.08 10.08
CA ASP A 56 -12.84 -14.43 9.82
C ASP A 56 -12.76 -14.86 8.34
N LEU A 57 -12.40 -13.93 7.44
CA LEU A 57 -12.30 -14.18 6.00
C LEU A 57 -11.19 -15.17 5.65
N LEU A 58 -10.14 -15.26 6.47
CA LEU A 58 -8.94 -16.03 6.17
C LEU A 58 -8.45 -16.81 7.38
N THR A 59 -7.68 -17.88 7.10
CA THR A 59 -7.10 -18.68 8.18
C THR A 59 -6.00 -17.93 8.92
N LYS A 60 -5.74 -18.32 10.17
CA LYS A 60 -4.58 -17.83 10.94
C LYS A 60 -3.27 -17.92 10.14
N GLU A 61 -3.05 -19.03 9.44
CA GLU A 61 -1.88 -19.22 8.57
C GLU A 61 -1.83 -18.17 7.45
N SER A 62 -2.95 -17.91 6.78
CA SER A 62 -3.00 -16.92 5.69
C SER A 62 -2.78 -15.50 6.22
N TRP A 63 -3.37 -15.18 7.38
CA TRP A 63 -3.20 -13.87 8.01
C TRP A 63 -1.77 -13.58 8.40
N GLN A 64 -0.99 -14.58 8.84
CA GLN A 64 0.42 -14.37 9.16
C GLN A 64 1.17 -13.73 7.98
N TYR A 65 1.00 -14.26 6.78
CA TYR A 65 1.66 -13.73 5.58
C TYR A 65 1.08 -12.38 5.14
N LEU A 66 -0.24 -12.23 5.14
CA LEU A 66 -0.88 -11.00 4.69
C LEU A 66 -0.59 -9.82 5.59
N LEU A 67 -0.58 -10.01 6.92
CA LEU A 67 -0.20 -8.97 7.85
C LEU A 67 1.25 -8.55 7.62
N THR A 68 2.16 -9.49 7.35
CA THR A 68 3.55 -9.14 6.97
C THR A 68 3.59 -8.27 5.71
N TYR A 69 2.82 -8.61 4.68
CA TYR A 69 2.76 -7.80 3.46
C TYR A 69 2.10 -6.43 3.66
N MET A 70 1.01 -6.36 4.44
CA MET A 70 0.35 -5.09 4.77
C MET A 70 1.24 -4.21 5.63
N GLY A 71 2.04 -4.80 6.52
CA GLY A 71 3.02 -4.10 7.35
C GLY A 71 4.00 -3.26 6.52
N PHE A 72 4.44 -3.75 5.36
CA PHE A 72 5.34 -3.00 4.48
C PHE A 72 4.75 -1.66 4.03
N PHE A 73 3.44 -1.61 3.73
CA PHE A 73 2.74 -0.38 3.36
C PHE A 73 2.56 0.59 4.53
N LEU A 74 2.74 0.11 5.77
CA LEU A 74 2.71 0.92 6.99
C LEU A 74 4.12 1.26 7.51
N GLY A 75 5.17 0.88 6.76
CA GLY A 75 6.57 1.12 7.11
C GLY A 75 7.14 0.11 8.10
N VAL A 76 6.49 -1.04 8.25
CA VAL A 76 6.86 -2.10 9.20
C VAL A 76 7.44 -3.31 8.48
N ALA A 77 8.72 -3.61 8.73
CA ALA A 77 9.39 -4.83 8.29
C ALA A 77 9.80 -5.66 9.51
N ASP A 78 8.85 -6.43 10.05
CA ASP A 78 9.05 -7.31 11.21
C ASP A 78 8.94 -8.78 10.81
N TYR A 79 10.11 -9.43 10.68
CA TYR A 79 10.24 -10.81 10.26
C TYR A 79 10.09 -11.83 11.40
N SER A 80 9.99 -11.39 12.66
CA SER A 80 9.85 -12.31 13.80
C SER A 80 8.61 -13.19 13.68
N TYR A 81 7.52 -12.67 13.11
CA TYR A 81 6.29 -13.43 12.89
C TYR A 81 6.40 -14.53 11.83
N MET A 82 7.46 -14.52 11.02
CA MET A 82 7.72 -15.49 9.96
C MET A 82 8.76 -16.55 10.37
N GLU A 83 9.16 -16.59 11.64
CA GLU A 83 10.11 -17.59 12.14
C GLU A 83 9.63 -19.02 11.83
N GLY A 84 10.55 -19.85 11.32
CA GLY A 84 10.25 -21.21 10.87
C GLY A 84 9.68 -21.32 9.45
N SER A 85 9.48 -20.20 8.73
CA SER A 85 9.13 -20.22 7.31
C SER A 85 10.25 -20.82 6.46
N SER A 86 9.89 -21.52 5.38
CA SER A 86 10.87 -22.04 4.43
C SER A 86 11.65 -20.92 3.73
N GLU A 87 12.86 -21.22 3.26
CA GLU A 87 13.71 -20.29 2.48
C GLU A 87 12.94 -19.68 1.30
N ARG A 88 12.29 -20.52 0.49
CA ARG A 88 11.43 -20.06 -0.63
C ARG A 88 10.33 -19.09 -0.18
N THR A 89 9.79 -19.26 1.03
CA THR A 89 8.75 -18.35 1.55
C THR A 89 9.37 -17.01 1.92
N MET A 90 10.53 -17.02 2.57
CA MET A 90 11.28 -15.80 2.89
C MET A 90 11.73 -15.06 1.63
N ASP A 91 12.18 -15.75 0.59
CA ASP A 91 12.52 -15.13 -0.71
C ASP A 91 11.33 -14.36 -1.30
N ASN A 92 10.13 -14.95 -1.25
CA ASN A 92 8.91 -14.28 -1.71
C ASN A 92 8.55 -13.06 -0.85
N ILE A 93 8.76 -13.14 0.47
CA ILE A 93 8.51 -12.02 1.39
C ILE A 93 9.50 -10.88 1.11
N HIS A 94 10.79 -11.16 0.95
CA HIS A 94 11.80 -10.15 0.63
C HIS A 94 11.58 -9.53 -0.75
N ALA A 95 11.23 -10.34 -1.76
CA ALA A 95 10.88 -9.82 -3.09
C ALA A 95 9.66 -8.87 -3.04
N ARG A 96 8.68 -9.18 -2.16
CA ARG A 96 7.52 -8.30 -1.94
C ARG A 96 7.91 -7.01 -1.25
N GLU A 97 8.76 -7.06 -0.21
CA GLU A 97 9.28 -5.87 0.46
C GLU A 97 10.01 -4.97 -0.54
N GLU A 98 10.95 -5.54 -1.30
CA GLU A 98 11.73 -4.81 -2.30
C GLU A 98 10.81 -4.13 -3.30
N PHE A 99 9.82 -4.84 -3.84
CA PHE A 99 8.84 -4.25 -4.74
C PHE A 99 8.12 -3.03 -4.13
N VAL A 100 7.68 -3.12 -2.87
CA VAL A 100 7.00 -2.02 -2.18
C VAL A 100 7.96 -0.83 -1.98
N ARG A 101 9.24 -1.09 -1.71
CA ARG A 101 10.29 -0.06 -1.59
C ARG A 101 10.59 0.61 -2.93
N THR A 102 10.85 -0.16 -3.98
CA THR A 102 11.14 0.36 -5.33
C THR A 102 9.98 1.18 -5.87
N ALA A 103 8.74 0.80 -5.54
CA ALA A 103 7.55 1.54 -5.92
C ALA A 103 7.28 2.80 -5.08
N ALA A 104 8.19 3.16 -4.15
CA ALA A 104 8.03 4.26 -3.21
C ALA A 104 6.74 4.18 -2.36
N MET A 105 6.25 2.96 -2.12
CA MET A 105 5.06 2.68 -1.31
C MET A 105 5.41 2.25 0.12
N PHE A 106 6.69 2.04 0.43
CA PHE A 106 7.17 1.80 1.79
C PHE A 106 7.41 3.16 2.48
N PRO A 107 6.64 3.53 3.52
CA PRO A 107 6.86 4.77 4.26
C PRO A 107 8.27 4.87 4.85
N ALA A 108 8.91 6.04 4.74
CA ALA A 108 10.26 6.27 5.26
C ALA A 108 10.37 6.16 6.79
N GLN A 109 9.24 6.32 7.49
CA GLN A 109 9.10 6.10 8.92
C GLN A 109 7.82 5.28 9.17
N PRO A 110 7.82 4.36 10.15
CA PRO A 110 6.62 3.61 10.50
C PRO A 110 5.45 4.55 10.84
N LEU A 111 4.26 4.24 10.31
CA LEU A 111 3.06 5.05 10.54
C LEU A 111 2.44 4.82 11.92
N LEU A 112 2.89 3.78 12.63
CA LEU A 112 2.40 3.35 13.94
C LEU A 112 3.56 2.76 14.76
N SER A 113 3.39 2.72 16.08
CA SER A 113 4.36 2.10 16.97
C SER A 113 4.38 0.57 16.84
N GLY A 114 5.47 -0.06 17.28
CA GLY A 114 5.57 -1.53 17.30
C GLY A 114 4.47 -2.19 18.13
N ASP A 115 4.09 -1.58 19.25
CA ASP A 115 3.00 -2.06 20.09
C ASP A 115 1.63 -1.93 19.42
N GLN A 116 1.38 -0.83 18.70
CA GLN A 116 0.16 -0.67 17.91
C GLN A 116 0.10 -1.72 16.80
N TRP A 117 1.22 -1.97 16.11
CA TRP A 117 1.28 -3.02 15.09
C TRP A 117 1.01 -4.41 15.67
N LYS A 118 1.61 -4.73 16.81
CA LYS A 118 1.36 -5.98 17.55
C LYS A 118 -0.12 -6.16 17.87
N ARG A 119 -0.80 -5.12 18.38
CA ARG A 119 -2.24 -5.16 18.69
C ARG A 119 -3.10 -5.41 17.44
N ILE A 120 -2.77 -4.81 16.30
CA ILE A 120 -3.45 -5.10 15.03
C ILE A 120 -3.28 -6.58 14.68
N ARG A 121 -2.05 -7.11 14.73
CA ARG A 121 -1.81 -8.53 14.44
C ARG A 121 -2.57 -9.44 15.39
N GLU A 122 -2.58 -9.13 16.69
CA GLU A 122 -3.32 -9.90 17.70
C GLU A 122 -4.82 -9.93 17.39
N TYR A 123 -5.43 -8.79 17.07
CA TYR A 123 -6.85 -8.71 16.69
C TYR A 123 -7.19 -9.68 15.54
N TYR A 124 -6.40 -9.68 14.46
CA TYR A 124 -6.62 -10.61 13.35
C TYR A 124 -6.35 -12.07 13.73
N MET A 125 -5.25 -12.33 14.44
CA MET A 125 -4.81 -13.69 14.77
C MET A 125 -5.68 -14.37 15.84
N GLU A 126 -6.32 -13.62 16.73
CA GLU A 126 -7.26 -14.13 17.72
C GLU A 126 -8.58 -14.52 17.09
N ALA A 127 -9.14 -13.66 16.24
CA ALA A 127 -10.45 -13.85 15.62
C ALA A 127 -10.44 -14.77 14.38
N ALA A 128 -9.29 -14.94 13.71
CA ALA A 128 -9.20 -15.75 12.50
C ALA A 128 -9.44 -17.26 12.76
N PRO A 129 -10.18 -17.95 11.87
CA PRO A 129 -10.39 -19.39 12.00
C PRO A 129 -9.12 -20.19 11.71
N LEU A 130 -9.05 -21.41 12.23
CA LEU A 130 -7.97 -22.37 11.90
C LEU A 130 -8.14 -22.99 10.51
N LYS A 131 -9.39 -23.11 10.04
CA LYS A 131 -9.74 -23.70 8.74
C LYS A 131 -10.56 -22.70 7.94
N PRO A 132 -10.45 -22.68 6.60
CA PRO A 132 -11.22 -21.76 5.78
C PRO A 132 -12.72 -22.02 5.95
N VAL A 133 -13.51 -20.95 5.89
CA VAL A 133 -14.97 -21.07 5.86
C VAL A 133 -15.43 -21.84 4.63
N PRO A 134 -16.51 -22.65 4.72
CA PRO A 134 -17.03 -23.36 3.56
C PRO A 134 -17.37 -22.41 2.42
N GLN A 135 -16.85 -22.69 1.23
CA GLN A 135 -17.23 -21.93 0.04
C GLN A 135 -18.68 -22.24 -0.32
N LYS A 136 -19.41 -21.22 -0.81
CA LYS A 136 -20.75 -21.42 -1.37
C LYS A 136 -20.68 -22.44 -2.52
N ALA A 137 -21.72 -23.25 -2.66
CA ALA A 137 -21.85 -24.18 -3.78
C ALA A 137 -21.77 -23.39 -5.10
N LYS A 138 -20.83 -23.77 -5.96
CA LYS A 138 -20.71 -23.19 -7.29
C LYS A 138 -21.74 -23.85 -8.21
N PRO A 139 -22.36 -23.10 -9.14
CA PRO A 139 -23.20 -23.72 -10.15
C PRO A 139 -22.39 -24.72 -10.97
N ALA A 140 -23.09 -25.66 -11.62
CA ALA A 140 -22.45 -26.56 -12.58
C ALA A 140 -21.72 -25.74 -13.65
N ILE A 141 -20.50 -26.16 -13.98
CA ILE A 141 -19.73 -25.55 -15.06
C ILE A 141 -20.49 -25.81 -16.37
N LEU A 142 -20.83 -24.73 -17.08
CA LEU A 142 -21.34 -24.82 -18.44
C LEU A 142 -20.14 -24.81 -19.38
N GLU A 143 -19.99 -25.84 -20.21
CA GLU A 143 -18.94 -25.93 -21.24
C GLU A 143 -19.30 -25.04 -22.45
N ASP A 144 -19.56 -23.76 -22.20
CA ASP A 144 -19.74 -22.77 -23.26
C ASP A 144 -18.38 -22.17 -23.64
N GLU A 145 -17.74 -22.79 -24.63
CA GLU A 145 -16.47 -22.35 -25.19
C GLU A 145 -16.64 -21.29 -26.31
N THR A 146 -17.84 -20.73 -26.53
CA THR A 146 -18.04 -19.77 -27.65
C THR A 146 -17.16 -18.53 -27.55
N LEU A 147 -16.78 -18.13 -26.34
CA LEU A 147 -15.87 -17.02 -26.05
C LEU A 147 -14.39 -17.42 -25.97
N PHE A 148 -14.06 -18.72 -25.98
CA PHE A 148 -12.71 -19.23 -25.78
C PHE A 148 -12.29 -20.14 -26.95
N LYS A 149 -11.10 -19.90 -27.51
CA LYS A 149 -10.49 -20.85 -28.45
C LYS A 149 -9.35 -21.56 -27.75
N VAL A 150 -9.49 -22.87 -27.53
CA VAL A 150 -8.40 -23.69 -27.00
C VAL A 150 -7.24 -23.63 -27.99
N LYS A 151 -6.11 -23.06 -27.55
CA LYS A 151 -4.86 -23.07 -28.29
C LYS A 151 -3.89 -23.95 -27.51
N GLN A 152 -3.60 -25.14 -28.04
CA GLN A 152 -2.51 -25.93 -27.47
C GLN A 152 -1.21 -25.13 -27.59
N THR A 153 -0.56 -24.89 -26.46
CA THR A 153 0.78 -24.32 -26.45
C THR A 153 1.71 -25.32 -27.13
N GLN A 154 2.45 -24.91 -28.15
CA GLN A 154 3.51 -25.75 -28.74
C GLN A 154 4.65 -26.03 -27.74
N TYR A 155 4.67 -25.29 -26.65
CA TYR A 155 5.61 -25.46 -25.55
C TYR A 155 5.19 -26.65 -24.69
N ARG A 156 5.79 -27.81 -24.95
CA ARG A 156 5.71 -28.99 -24.09
C ARG A 156 7.10 -29.23 -23.50
N GLN A 157 7.54 -28.30 -22.65
CA GLN A 157 8.83 -28.41 -22.00
C GLN A 157 8.77 -29.41 -20.85
N LYS A 158 9.63 -30.42 -20.92
CA LYS A 158 9.77 -31.48 -19.91
C LYS A 158 10.53 -31.01 -18.67
N SER A 159 11.21 -29.87 -18.75
CA SER A 159 12.01 -29.28 -17.67
C SER A 159 11.83 -27.77 -17.62
N ALA A 160 12.02 -27.17 -16.46
CA ALA A 160 12.04 -25.72 -16.33
C ALA A 160 13.22 -25.12 -17.10
N VAL A 161 12.98 -24.00 -17.78
CA VAL A 161 14.02 -23.23 -18.48
C VAL A 161 14.00 -21.80 -18.00
N THR A 162 15.18 -21.30 -17.66
CA THR A 162 15.45 -19.91 -17.33
C THR A 162 16.12 -19.25 -18.54
N SER A 163 15.56 -18.17 -19.04
CA SER A 163 16.21 -17.34 -20.06
C SER A 163 17.02 -16.25 -19.37
N MET A 164 18.30 -16.13 -19.73
CA MET A 164 19.13 -14.98 -19.39
C MET A 164 19.31 -14.10 -20.63
N VAL A 165 19.22 -12.79 -20.45
CA VAL A 165 19.53 -11.81 -21.50
C VAL A 165 20.85 -11.16 -21.11
N ARG A 166 21.81 -11.16 -22.05
CA ARG A 166 23.02 -10.36 -21.96
C ARG A 166 22.78 -9.07 -22.72
N ILE A 167 22.83 -7.93 -22.04
CA ILE A 167 22.79 -6.61 -22.66
C ILE A 167 24.21 -6.27 -23.12
N ASP A 168 24.34 -5.84 -24.37
CA ASP A 168 25.59 -5.29 -24.90
C ASP A 168 25.57 -3.77 -24.69
N GLU A 169 26.45 -3.28 -23.81
CA GLU A 169 26.52 -1.87 -23.45
C GLU A 169 27.28 -1.02 -24.49
N GLU A 170 28.04 -1.63 -25.41
CA GLU A 170 28.81 -0.87 -26.41
C GLU A 170 27.99 -0.49 -27.64
N HIS A 171 26.89 -1.21 -27.90
CA HIS A 171 26.08 -1.06 -29.11
C HIS A 171 24.59 -0.81 -28.82
N GLY A 172 24.25 -0.48 -27.57
CA GLY A 172 22.89 -0.22 -27.08
C GLY A 172 22.43 1.23 -27.25
#